data_AF-A0A382YYU0-F1
#
_entry.id   AF-A0A382YYU0-F1
#
_cell.length_a   1.000
_cell.length_b   1.000
_cell.length_c   1.000
_cell.angle_alpha   90.00
_cell.angle_beta   90.00
_cell.angle_gamma   90.00
#
_symmetry.space_group_name_H-M   'P 1'
#
loop_
_entity.id
_entity.type
_entity.pdbx_description
1 polymer ?
#
loop_
_entity_poly.entity_id
_entity_poly.type
_entity_poly.pdbx_seq_one_letter_code
_entity_poly.pdbx_strand_id
1 'polypeptide(L)'
;IEGGAPTSLVSVSVKPREMRILPRGNWLDDSGEVVHPGTPGFLGDSASEKTGRTRVALARWLTRKDNPLVSRVFVNRAWRLLMGGGIVKTLDDFGSQGGVPSHPELLDWLALEFVENGWDVKKLLRTILVSETYKRSSMVRADYQEADPGNRLLWRQGRRRLEAEFVRDNALSVAGLLTLRTGGISVRPYQPEGYWVHLNFPKRRYKPDKGENLYRRGVYMHWQRTFLHPSLLAFDAPTREECTAERVVSNTPQQALVLL
;
A
#
# COMPACT_ATOMS: atom_id res chain seq x y z
N ILE A 1 17.07 5.93 -25.14
CA ILE A 1 16.88 6.40 -23.75
C ILE A 1 15.82 7.50 -23.81
N GLU A 2 14.89 7.56 -22.85
CA GLU A 2 13.89 8.64 -22.62
C GLU A 2 12.58 8.66 -23.43
N GLY A 3 11.72 7.67 -23.18
CA GLY A 3 10.25 7.78 -23.27
C GLY A 3 9.64 7.67 -21.88
N GLY A 4 10.20 8.46 -20.95
CA GLY A 4 10.21 8.21 -19.50
C GLY A 4 8.86 7.84 -18.89
N ALA A 5 8.79 6.63 -18.34
CA ALA A 5 7.83 6.34 -17.28
C ALA A 5 7.91 7.47 -16.23
N PRO A 6 6.78 7.99 -15.73
CA PRO A 6 6.80 9.08 -14.77
C PRO A 6 7.65 8.69 -13.57
N THR A 7 8.82 9.29 -13.44
CA THR A 7 9.72 9.04 -12.32
C THR A 7 9.09 9.68 -11.09
N SER A 8 8.65 8.84 -10.15
CA SER A 8 8.46 9.26 -8.76
C SER A 8 9.80 9.77 -8.22
N LEU A 9 9.81 10.49 -7.10
CA LEU A 9 11.02 10.81 -6.35
C LEU A 9 11.64 9.51 -5.82
N VAL A 10 12.29 8.77 -6.71
CA VAL A 10 13.07 7.58 -6.41
C VAL A 10 14.38 8.11 -5.85
N SER A 11 14.74 7.64 -4.66
CA SER A 11 16.05 7.87 -4.06
C SER A 11 17.16 7.88 -5.12
N VAL A 12 17.93 8.95 -5.19
CA VAL A 12 19.10 9.01 -6.08
C VAL A 12 20.10 7.97 -5.57
N SER A 13 20.64 7.17 -6.50
CA SER A 13 21.73 6.26 -6.15
C SER A 13 22.93 7.10 -5.73
N VAL A 14 23.35 6.94 -4.47
CA VAL A 14 24.53 7.58 -3.91
C VAL A 14 25.56 6.50 -3.59
N LYS A 15 26.83 6.90 -3.42
CA LYS A 15 27.84 5.99 -2.89
C LYS A 15 27.33 5.46 -1.54
N PRO A 16 27.21 4.13 -1.35
CA PRO A 16 26.78 3.56 -0.08
C PRO A 16 27.68 4.06 1.04
N ARG A 17 27.08 4.49 2.15
CA ARG A 17 27.83 4.79 3.36
C ARG A 17 28.35 3.48 3.94
N GLU A 18 29.56 3.50 4.46
CA GLU A 18 30.06 2.40 5.27
C GLU A 18 29.19 2.26 6.51
N MET A 19 28.78 1.05 6.82
CA MET A 19 27.95 0.73 7.98
C MET A 19 28.72 -0.25 8.86
N ARG A 20 28.67 -0.05 10.18
CA ARG A 20 29.38 -0.87 11.16
C ARG A 20 28.43 -1.39 12.24
N ILE A 21 28.78 -2.51 12.86
CA ILE A 21 28.15 -2.95 14.11
C ILE A 21 28.55 -1.96 15.19
N LEU A 22 27.60 -1.21 15.73
CA LEU A 22 27.89 -0.16 16.71
C LEU A 22 28.04 -0.75 18.12
N PRO A 23 29.21 -0.65 18.77
CA PRO A 23 29.38 -1.05 20.16
C PRO A 23 28.46 -0.20 21.05
N ARG A 24 27.46 -0.84 21.65
CA ARG A 24 26.43 -0.18 22.48
C ARG A 24 25.70 0.98 21.77
N GLY A 25 25.62 0.96 20.43
CA GLY A 25 24.96 2.01 19.66
C GLY A 25 25.75 3.32 19.52
N ASN A 26 27.03 3.35 19.92
CA ASN A 26 27.87 4.53 19.75
C ASN A 26 28.26 4.70 18.27
N TRP A 27 27.71 5.72 17.60
CA TRP A 27 27.97 6.00 16.19
C TRP A 27 29.29 6.72 15.93
N LEU A 28 29.98 7.20 16.97
CA LEU A 28 31.33 7.79 16.89
C LEU A 28 32.43 6.73 17.01
N ASP A 29 32.08 5.50 17.36
CA ASP A 29 33.01 4.40 17.51
C ASP A 29 33.12 3.60 16.20
N ASP A 30 34.23 3.83 15.48
CA ASP A 30 34.53 3.16 14.21
C ASP A 30 35.25 1.81 14.40
N SER A 31 35.41 1.30 15.63
CA SER A 31 36.09 0.01 15.86
C SER A 31 35.27 -1.22 15.46
N GLY A 32 33.95 -1.06 15.29
CA GLY A 32 33.04 -2.14 14.94
C GLY A 32 33.26 -2.74 13.55
N GLU A 33 32.87 -4.00 13.38
CA GLU A 33 32.94 -4.73 12.10
C GLU A 33 32.09 -4.04 11.03
N VAL A 34 32.65 -3.91 9.82
CA VAL A 34 31.94 -3.37 8.65
C VAL A 34 30.93 -4.40 8.16
N VAL A 35 29.67 -3.98 8.04
CA VAL A 35 28.59 -4.82 7.52
C VAL A 35 28.24 -4.44 6.09
N HIS A 36 27.95 -5.46 5.28
CA HIS A 36 27.55 -5.28 3.90
C HIS A 36 26.06 -5.59 3.72
N PRO A 37 25.39 -4.99 2.72
CA PRO A 37 24.02 -5.35 2.40
C PRO A 37 23.92 -6.84 2.03
N GLY A 38 22.90 -7.50 2.54
CA GLY A 38 22.63 -8.91 2.29
C GLY A 38 21.16 -9.24 2.54
N THR A 39 20.79 -10.49 2.30
CA THR A 39 19.49 -11.04 2.73
C THR A 39 19.66 -11.75 4.08
N PRO A 40 18.56 -12.02 4.81
CA PRO A 40 18.66 -12.73 6.08
C PRO A 40 19.30 -14.11 5.90
N GLY A 41 20.46 -14.32 6.52
CA GLY A 41 21.29 -15.52 6.28
C GLY A 41 20.60 -16.85 6.60
N PHE A 42 19.63 -16.84 7.53
CA PHE A 42 18.83 -18.02 7.87
C PHE A 42 17.91 -18.49 6.73
N LEU A 43 17.69 -17.67 5.69
CA LEU A 43 16.94 -18.03 4.50
C LEU A 43 17.80 -18.72 3.42
N GLY A 44 19.05 -19.07 3.76
CA GLY A 44 19.93 -19.94 2.99
C GLY A 44 20.60 -19.29 1.78
N ASP A 45 19.85 -18.56 0.96
CA ASP A 45 20.38 -17.82 -0.18
C ASP A 45 20.64 -16.37 0.20
N SER A 46 21.91 -16.03 0.38
CA SER A 46 22.30 -14.63 0.27
C SER A 46 21.96 -14.17 -1.17
N ALA A 47 21.39 -12.98 -1.39
CA ALA A 47 21.43 -12.31 -2.70
C ALA A 47 22.89 -11.95 -3.02
N SER A 48 23.69 -13.01 -3.13
CA SER A 48 25.08 -13.10 -2.74
C SER A 48 25.90 -12.34 -3.75
N GLU A 49 26.86 -11.58 -3.26
CA GLU A 49 28.03 -10.96 -3.90
C GLU A 49 28.02 -10.78 -5.44
N LYS A 50 27.82 -11.86 -6.20
CA LYS A 50 27.66 -11.91 -7.67
C LYS A 50 26.68 -10.90 -8.27
N THR A 51 25.62 -10.50 -7.57
CA THR A 51 24.60 -9.56 -8.09
C THR A 51 24.78 -8.11 -7.65
N GLY A 52 25.88 -7.80 -6.96
CA GLY A 52 26.27 -6.43 -6.59
C GLY A 52 25.57 -5.86 -5.36
N ARG A 53 24.91 -6.68 -4.53
CA ARG A 53 24.29 -6.28 -3.25
C ARG A 53 23.39 -5.03 -3.37
N THR A 54 22.66 -4.93 -4.48
CA THR A 54 21.80 -3.78 -4.80
C THR A 54 20.35 -4.01 -4.37
N ARG A 55 19.55 -2.94 -4.29
CA ARG A 55 18.09 -3.05 -4.09
C ARG A 55 17.40 -3.84 -5.21
N VAL A 56 17.93 -3.78 -6.43
CA VAL A 56 17.43 -4.57 -7.56
C VAL A 56 17.72 -6.06 -7.37
N ALA A 57 18.91 -6.41 -6.85
CA ALA A 57 19.23 -7.79 -6.49
C ALA A 57 18.29 -8.32 -5.42
N LEU A 58 18.02 -7.53 -4.36
CA LEU A 58 17.06 -7.90 -3.32
C LEU A 58 15.65 -8.09 -3.89
N ALA A 59 15.20 -7.19 -4.78
CA ALA A 59 13.89 -7.32 -5.42
C ALA A 59 13.78 -8.61 -6.25
N ARG A 60 14.81 -8.93 -7.05
CA ARG A 60 14.87 -10.18 -7.83
C ARG A 60 14.88 -11.41 -6.94
N TRP A 61 15.59 -11.36 -5.81
CA TRP A 61 15.62 -12.44 -4.82
C TRP A 61 14.25 -12.63 -4.14
N LEU A 62 13.55 -11.54 -3.79
CA LEU A 62 12.20 -11.61 -3.25
C LEU A 62 11.21 -12.20 -4.25
N THR A 63 11.31 -11.82 -5.54
CA THR A 63 10.36 -12.22 -6.59
C THR A 63 10.81 -13.45 -7.38
N ARG A 64 11.71 -14.30 -6.84
CA ARG A 64 12.07 -15.55 -7.52
C ARG A 64 10.87 -16.48 -7.58
N LYS A 65 10.83 -17.32 -8.63
CA LYS A 65 9.72 -18.26 -8.87
C LYS A 65 9.56 -19.31 -7.75
N ASP A 66 10.64 -19.62 -7.06
CA ASP A 66 10.66 -20.56 -5.94
C ASP A 66 10.30 -19.91 -4.59
N ASN A 67 10.05 -18.60 -4.55
CA ASN A 67 9.53 -17.91 -3.38
C ASN A 67 8.00 -17.65 -3.53
N PRO A 68 7.14 -18.52 -2.98
CA PRO A 68 5.69 -18.37 -3.11
C PRO A 68 5.10 -17.30 -2.18
N LEU A 69 5.85 -16.80 -1.19
CA LEU A 69 5.28 -15.91 -0.16
C LEU A 69 4.93 -14.55 -0.75
N VAL A 70 5.79 -13.97 -1.59
CA VAL A 70 5.59 -12.62 -2.13
C VAL A 70 4.34 -12.57 -3.02
N SER A 71 4.15 -13.57 -3.88
CA SER A 71 2.97 -13.63 -4.76
C SER A 71 1.69 -13.87 -3.97
N ARG A 72 1.68 -14.81 -3.01
CA ARG A 72 0.53 -15.05 -2.11
C ARG A 72 0.12 -13.81 -1.33
N VAL A 73 1.09 -13.11 -0.71
CA VAL A 73 0.82 -11.87 0.05
C VAL A 73 0.26 -10.78 -0.86
N PHE A 74 0.87 -10.59 -2.05
CA PHE A 74 0.42 -9.58 -3.00
C PHE A 74 -1.00 -9.84 -3.50
N VAL A 75 -1.28 -11.08 -3.93
CA VAL A 75 -2.61 -11.51 -4.39
C VAL A 75 -3.65 -11.32 -3.30
N ASN A 76 -3.35 -11.70 -2.05
CA ASN A 76 -4.31 -11.52 -0.97
C ASN A 76 -4.62 -10.04 -0.68
N ARG A 77 -3.61 -9.16 -0.78
CA ARG A 77 -3.82 -7.70 -0.65
C ARG A 77 -4.65 -7.14 -1.82
N ALA A 78 -4.38 -7.57 -3.05
CA ALA A 78 -5.18 -7.19 -4.22
C ALA A 78 -6.64 -7.68 -4.08
N TRP A 79 -6.82 -8.93 -3.65
CA TRP A 79 -8.12 -9.52 -3.35
C TRP A 79 -8.87 -8.71 -2.28
N ARG A 80 -8.20 -8.38 -1.16
CA ARG A 80 -8.76 -7.57 -0.07
C ARG A 80 -9.22 -6.19 -0.52
N LEU A 81 -8.49 -5.55 -1.43
CA LEU A 81 -8.86 -4.23 -1.98
C LEU A 81 -10.12 -4.32 -2.85
N LEU A 82 -10.33 -5.44 -3.53
CA LEU A 82 -11.49 -5.67 -4.41
C LEU A 82 -12.72 -6.17 -3.64
N MET A 83 -12.53 -7.15 -2.76
CA MET A 83 -13.59 -7.91 -2.09
C MET A 83 -13.92 -7.40 -0.69
N GLY A 84 -13.14 -6.46 -0.14
CA GLY A 84 -13.33 -5.93 1.22
C GLY A 84 -12.80 -6.82 2.34
N GLY A 85 -12.53 -8.10 2.08
CA GLY A 85 -11.84 -9.03 2.98
C GLY A 85 -10.79 -9.84 2.20
N GLY A 86 -9.68 -10.21 2.84
CA GLY A 86 -8.67 -11.09 2.25
C GLY A 86 -9.09 -12.56 2.29
N ILE A 87 -8.54 -13.38 1.40
CA ILE A 87 -8.61 -14.85 1.50
C ILE A 87 -7.96 -15.31 2.81
N VAL A 88 -6.81 -14.70 3.13
CA VAL A 88 -6.23 -14.69 4.47
C VAL A 88 -6.65 -13.39 5.14
N LYS A 89 -7.29 -13.49 6.32
CA LYS A 89 -7.82 -12.32 7.03
C LYS A 89 -6.69 -11.39 7.51
N THR A 90 -5.59 -11.95 7.99
CA THR A 90 -4.41 -11.20 8.44
C THR A 90 -3.58 -10.76 7.23
N LEU A 91 -3.45 -9.45 7.02
CA LEU A 91 -2.68 -8.90 5.88
C LEU A 91 -1.19 -8.71 6.18
N ASP A 92 -0.86 -8.63 7.47
CA ASP A 92 0.49 -8.37 7.99
C ASP A 92 1.27 -9.64 8.31
N ASP A 93 0.59 -10.78 8.52
CA ASP A 93 1.22 -12.05 8.86
C ASP A 93 0.66 -13.21 8.02
N PHE A 94 1.58 -13.83 7.27
CA PHE A 94 1.38 -15.02 6.42
C PHE A 94 2.15 -16.25 6.94
N GLY A 95 2.78 -16.13 8.10
CA GLY A 95 3.48 -17.18 8.80
C GLY A 95 2.56 -17.97 9.74
N SER A 96 3.16 -18.67 10.71
CA SER A 96 2.45 -19.54 11.64
C SER A 96 1.52 -18.83 12.62
N GLN A 97 1.70 -17.51 12.82
CA GLN A 97 0.82 -16.67 13.64
C GLN A 97 -0.27 -15.97 12.81
N GLY A 98 -0.24 -16.14 11.48
CA GLY A 98 -1.26 -15.65 10.56
C GLY A 98 -2.54 -16.49 10.57
N GLY A 99 -3.60 -15.93 9.99
CA GLY A 99 -4.86 -16.63 9.80
C GLY A 99 -4.76 -17.70 8.70
N VAL A 100 -5.49 -18.80 8.86
CA VAL A 100 -5.59 -19.83 7.83
C VAL A 100 -6.40 -19.29 6.63
N PRO A 101 -5.93 -19.48 5.38
CA PRO A 101 -6.68 -19.10 4.18
C PRO A 101 -8.08 -19.72 4.19
N SER A 102 -9.10 -18.97 3.81
CA SER A 102 -10.45 -19.55 3.63
C SER A 102 -10.50 -20.51 2.45
N HIS A 103 -9.75 -20.21 1.38
CA HIS A 103 -9.68 -20.99 0.15
C HIS A 103 -8.20 -21.12 -0.27
N PRO A 104 -7.44 -22.07 0.29
CA PRO A 104 -6.01 -22.21 0.03
C PRO A 104 -5.70 -22.49 -1.45
N GLU A 105 -6.47 -23.38 -2.09
CA GLU A 105 -6.30 -23.71 -3.50
C GLU A 105 -6.51 -22.50 -4.43
N LEU A 106 -7.50 -21.66 -4.12
CA LEU A 106 -7.75 -20.42 -4.88
C LEU A 106 -6.59 -19.43 -4.72
N LEU A 107 -6.08 -19.26 -3.50
CA LEU A 107 -4.94 -18.38 -3.25
C LEU A 107 -3.70 -18.86 -4.00
N ASP A 108 -3.43 -20.16 -3.98
CA ASP A 108 -2.30 -20.77 -4.65
C ASP A 108 -2.41 -20.66 -6.17
N TRP A 109 -3.60 -20.93 -6.71
CA TRP A 109 -3.88 -20.78 -8.13
C TRP A 109 -3.66 -19.33 -8.60
N LEU A 110 -4.22 -18.35 -7.90
CA LEU A 110 -4.02 -16.93 -8.23
C LEU A 110 -2.55 -16.49 -8.10
N ALA A 111 -1.83 -16.99 -7.09
CA ALA A 111 -0.43 -16.67 -6.87
C ALA A 111 0.47 -17.23 -7.97
N LEU A 112 0.23 -18.47 -8.41
CA LEU A 112 0.93 -19.10 -9.53
C LEU A 112 0.62 -18.36 -10.84
N GLU A 113 -0.65 -18.14 -11.16
CA GLU A 113 -1.08 -17.41 -12.35
C GLU A 113 -0.46 -16.00 -12.40
N PHE A 114 -0.33 -15.32 -11.25
CA PHE A 114 0.30 -14.00 -11.19
C PHE A 114 1.79 -14.04 -11.54
N VAL A 115 2.52 -15.04 -11.04
CA VAL A 115 3.95 -15.21 -11.33
C VAL A 115 4.18 -15.65 -12.77
N GLU A 116 3.39 -16.60 -13.28
CA GLU A 116 3.48 -17.13 -14.65
C GLU A 116 3.20 -16.06 -15.70
N ASN A 117 2.31 -15.13 -15.39
CA ASN A 117 2.03 -13.96 -16.23
C ASN A 117 3.03 -12.81 -16.09
N GLY A 118 4.17 -13.04 -15.45
CA GLY A 118 5.23 -12.03 -15.33
C GLY A 118 4.87 -10.88 -14.40
N TRP A 119 4.11 -11.14 -13.34
CA TRP A 119 3.71 -10.14 -12.33
C TRP A 119 2.82 -9.01 -12.88
N ASP A 120 2.01 -9.29 -13.91
CA ASP A 120 1.06 -8.33 -14.47
C ASP A 120 -0.14 -8.08 -13.53
N VAL A 121 -0.09 -6.95 -12.84
CA VAL A 121 -1.13 -6.51 -11.91
C VAL A 121 -2.47 -6.29 -12.61
N LYS A 122 -2.49 -5.76 -13.84
CA LYS A 122 -3.75 -5.53 -14.57
C LYS A 122 -4.41 -6.86 -14.94
N LYS A 123 -3.61 -7.86 -15.35
CA LYS A 123 -4.14 -9.20 -15.65
C LYS A 123 -4.72 -9.84 -14.39
N LEU A 124 -4.01 -9.79 -13.25
CA LEU A 124 -4.54 -10.28 -11.96
C LEU A 124 -5.87 -9.61 -11.60
N LEU A 125 -5.93 -8.28 -11.66
CA LEU A 125 -7.17 -7.53 -11.36
C LEU A 125 -8.28 -7.94 -12.32
N ARG A 126 -8.01 -8.07 -13.63
CA ARG A 126 -8.99 -8.52 -14.62
C ARG A 126 -9.53 -9.91 -14.26
N THR A 127 -8.66 -10.87 -13.95
CA THR A 127 -9.05 -12.24 -13.55
C THR A 127 -10.03 -12.23 -12.39
N ILE A 128 -9.77 -11.43 -11.35
CA ILE A 128 -10.68 -11.32 -10.21
C ILE A 128 -11.98 -10.62 -10.62
N LEU A 129 -11.91 -9.48 -11.31
CA LEU A 129 -13.07 -8.65 -11.68
C LEU A 129 -14.06 -9.38 -12.61
N VAL A 130 -13.58 -10.28 -13.47
CA VAL A 130 -14.45 -11.04 -14.39
C VAL A 130 -15.04 -12.31 -13.77
N SER A 131 -14.56 -12.73 -12.59
CA SER A 131 -15.04 -13.92 -11.89
C SER A 131 -16.51 -13.82 -11.49
N GLU A 132 -17.18 -14.98 -11.36
CA GLU A 132 -18.54 -15.03 -10.81
C GLU A 132 -18.55 -14.45 -9.39
N THR A 133 -17.58 -14.83 -8.56
CA THR A 133 -17.43 -14.40 -7.17
C THR A 133 -17.45 -12.88 -7.01
N TYR A 134 -16.72 -12.14 -7.86
CA TYR A 134 -16.71 -10.67 -7.82
C TYR A 134 -18.04 -10.06 -8.29
N LYS A 135 -18.71 -10.71 -9.25
CA LYS A 135 -19.98 -10.24 -9.84
C LYS A 135 -21.21 -10.64 -9.02
N ARG A 136 -21.05 -11.43 -7.96
CA ARG A 136 -22.16 -11.79 -7.07
C ARG A 136 -22.83 -10.56 -6.49
N SER A 137 -24.13 -10.66 -6.24
CA SER A 137 -24.89 -9.58 -5.61
C SER A 137 -24.35 -9.26 -4.22
N SER A 138 -24.37 -7.98 -3.83
CA SER A 138 -24.11 -7.52 -2.46
C SER A 138 -25.36 -7.54 -1.56
N MET A 139 -26.48 -8.09 -2.05
CA MET A 139 -27.68 -8.28 -1.23
C MET A 139 -27.43 -9.34 -0.16
N VAL A 140 -27.84 -9.02 1.07
CA VAL A 140 -27.71 -9.92 2.21
C VAL A 140 -28.90 -10.86 2.21
N ARG A 141 -28.64 -12.17 2.23
CA ARG A 141 -29.66 -13.18 2.49
C ARG A 141 -29.55 -13.64 3.95
N ALA A 142 -30.69 -13.77 4.62
CA ALA A 142 -30.72 -14.06 6.06
C ALA A 142 -30.14 -15.45 6.39
N ASP A 143 -30.46 -16.45 5.59
CA ASP A 143 -29.97 -17.83 5.70
C ASP A 143 -28.44 -17.92 5.67
N TYR A 144 -27.79 -17.26 4.70
CA TYR A 144 -26.33 -17.24 4.63
C TYR A 144 -25.68 -16.30 5.65
N GLN A 145 -26.36 -15.24 6.07
CA GLN A 145 -25.84 -14.33 7.09
C GLN A 145 -25.76 -15.00 8.46
N GLU A 146 -26.68 -15.91 8.77
CA GLU A 146 -26.64 -16.70 10.00
C GLU A 146 -25.51 -17.74 9.97
N ALA A 147 -25.35 -18.46 8.85
CA ALA A 147 -24.34 -19.50 8.70
C ALA A 147 -22.91 -18.97 8.51
N ASP A 148 -22.74 -17.87 7.77
CA ASP A 148 -21.44 -17.23 7.50
C ASP A 148 -21.57 -15.69 7.58
N PRO A 149 -21.66 -15.13 8.80
CA PRO A 149 -21.79 -13.69 9.01
C PRO A 149 -20.62 -12.87 8.44
N GLY A 150 -19.43 -13.50 8.41
CA GLY A 150 -18.18 -12.91 7.95
C GLY A 150 -17.98 -12.95 6.43
N ASN A 151 -18.89 -13.58 5.67
CA ASN A 151 -18.75 -13.82 4.24
C ASN A 151 -17.43 -14.52 3.87
N ARG A 152 -16.96 -15.42 4.75
CA ARG A 152 -15.72 -16.20 4.56
C ARG A 152 -15.83 -17.14 3.36
N LEU A 153 -17.03 -17.62 3.05
CA LEU A 153 -17.36 -18.49 1.91
C LEU A 153 -17.71 -17.71 0.64
N LEU A 154 -17.57 -16.39 0.65
CA LEU A 154 -17.70 -15.53 -0.54
C LEU A 154 -19.08 -15.68 -1.24
N TRP A 155 -20.14 -15.82 -0.46
CA TRP A 155 -21.50 -16.00 -0.95
C TRP A 155 -22.11 -14.70 -1.50
N ARG A 156 -21.54 -13.54 -1.15
CA ARG A 156 -21.89 -12.22 -1.69
C ARG A 156 -20.65 -11.38 -2.02
N GLN A 157 -20.84 -10.33 -2.81
CA GLN A 157 -19.83 -9.28 -2.94
C GLN A 157 -19.80 -8.42 -1.66
N GLY A 158 -18.59 -8.18 -1.13
CA GLY A 158 -18.36 -7.46 0.12
C GLY A 158 -18.59 -5.96 -0.02
N ARG A 159 -19.31 -5.38 0.95
CA ARG A 159 -19.35 -3.92 1.11
C ARG A 159 -18.07 -3.48 1.80
N ARG A 160 -17.39 -2.49 1.24
CA ARG A 160 -16.16 -1.95 1.79
C ARG A 160 -16.23 -0.45 1.85
N ARG A 161 -15.63 0.12 2.90
CA ARG A 161 -15.39 1.56 2.97
C ARG A 161 -14.25 1.92 2.04
N LEU A 162 -14.36 3.07 1.37
CA LEU A 162 -13.26 3.63 0.60
C LEU A 162 -12.18 4.15 1.54
N GLU A 163 -10.92 3.94 1.17
CA GLU A 163 -9.79 4.56 1.86
C GLU A 163 -9.81 6.08 1.65
N ALA A 164 -9.17 6.83 2.54
CA ALA A 164 -9.16 8.29 2.54
C ALA A 164 -8.87 8.94 1.18
N GLU A 165 -7.88 8.42 0.46
CA GLU A 165 -7.50 8.89 -0.87
C GLU A 165 -8.62 8.63 -1.89
N PHE A 166 -9.27 7.47 -1.80
CA PHE A 166 -10.36 7.08 -2.70
C PHE A 166 -11.64 7.83 -2.43
N VAL A 167 -11.92 8.27 -1.19
CA VAL A 167 -13.07 9.12 -0.89
C VAL A 167 -12.97 10.42 -1.68
N ARG A 168 -11.80 11.09 -1.61
CA ARG A 168 -11.54 12.30 -2.41
C ARG A 168 -11.60 12.03 -3.90
N ASP A 169 -10.92 10.98 -4.36
CA ASP A 169 -10.82 10.67 -5.79
C ASP A 169 -12.19 10.34 -6.37
N ASN A 170 -13.05 9.66 -5.60
CA ASN A 170 -14.42 9.38 -5.99
C ASN A 170 -15.24 10.67 -6.14
N ALA A 171 -15.20 11.57 -5.15
CA ALA A 171 -15.90 12.85 -5.23
C ALA A 171 -15.46 13.68 -6.45
N LEU A 172 -14.14 13.77 -6.69
CA LEU A 172 -13.60 14.47 -7.87
C LEU A 172 -13.98 13.78 -9.19
N SER A 173 -14.04 12.45 -9.21
CA SER A 173 -14.43 11.69 -10.40
C SER A 173 -15.90 11.93 -10.73
N VAL A 174 -16.79 11.90 -9.74
CA VAL A 174 -18.23 12.16 -9.90
C VAL A 174 -18.46 13.60 -10.37
N ALA A 175 -17.68 14.55 -9.86
CA ALA A 175 -17.73 15.96 -10.28
C ALA A 175 -17.11 16.23 -11.66
N GLY A 176 -16.47 15.24 -12.30
CA GLY A 176 -15.75 15.44 -13.57
C GLY A 176 -14.48 16.29 -13.47
N LEU A 177 -13.95 16.49 -12.26
CA LEU A 177 -12.77 17.33 -11.99
C LEU A 177 -11.47 16.50 -11.88
N LEU A 178 -11.58 15.18 -11.67
CA LEU A 178 -10.43 14.33 -11.38
C LEU A 178 -9.40 14.32 -12.52
N THR A 179 -8.18 14.74 -12.20
CA THR A 179 -7.04 14.66 -13.12
C THR A 179 -6.33 13.31 -12.98
N LEU A 180 -6.33 12.50 -14.04
CA LEU A 180 -5.73 11.15 -14.08
C LEU A 180 -4.23 11.13 -14.42
N ARG A 181 -3.59 12.29 -14.54
CA ARG A 181 -2.15 12.40 -14.82
C ARG A 181 -1.32 11.60 -13.82
N THR A 182 -0.45 10.74 -14.34
CA THR A 182 0.41 9.85 -13.55
C THR A 182 1.80 10.47 -13.30
N GLY A 183 2.31 10.30 -12.07
CA GLY A 183 3.65 10.73 -11.62
C GLY A 183 3.86 12.24 -11.47
N GLY A 184 5.12 12.69 -11.45
CA GLY A 184 5.46 14.09 -11.14
C GLY A 184 5.50 14.39 -9.63
N ILE A 185 5.66 15.67 -9.29
CA ILE A 185 5.79 16.12 -7.91
C ILE A 185 4.50 15.97 -7.11
N SER A 186 4.63 15.90 -5.79
CA SER A 186 3.50 15.93 -4.87
C SER A 186 2.72 17.24 -5.00
N VAL A 187 1.40 17.16 -4.88
CA VAL A 187 0.48 18.29 -4.98
C VAL A 187 -0.06 18.74 -3.63
N ARG A 188 -0.49 20.00 -3.57
CA ARG A 188 -1.10 20.63 -2.40
C ARG A 188 -2.53 21.08 -2.72
N PRO A 189 -3.55 20.22 -2.56
CA PRO A 189 -4.95 20.62 -2.73
C PRO A 189 -5.40 21.61 -1.63
N TYR A 190 -6.63 22.10 -1.68
CA TYR A 190 -7.15 23.01 -0.64
C TYR A 190 -7.07 22.41 0.77
N GLN A 191 -6.53 23.21 1.70
CA GLN A 191 -6.45 22.92 3.12
C GLN A 191 -6.95 24.15 3.89
N PRO A 192 -7.62 23.99 5.05
CA PRO A 192 -7.99 25.08 5.92
C PRO A 192 -6.79 25.98 6.27
N GLU A 193 -7.04 27.29 6.31
CA GLU A 193 -6.02 28.26 6.71
C GLU A 193 -5.60 28.02 8.17
N GLY A 194 -4.32 28.29 8.48
CA GLY A 194 -3.80 28.15 9.84
C GLY A 194 -3.53 26.70 10.31
N TYR A 195 -3.85 25.67 9.52
CA TYR A 195 -3.66 24.27 9.91
C TYR A 195 -2.20 23.92 10.30
N TRP A 196 -1.22 24.59 9.71
CA TRP A 196 0.21 24.39 9.98
C TRP A 196 0.82 25.37 10.99
N VAL A 197 0.03 26.19 11.69
CA VAL A 197 0.55 27.20 12.65
C VAL A 197 1.39 26.57 13.77
N HIS A 198 1.10 25.33 14.15
CA HIS A 198 1.84 24.62 15.21
C HIS A 198 3.17 23.99 14.75
N LEU A 199 3.47 23.97 13.44
CA LEU A 199 4.76 23.50 12.93
C LEU A 199 5.80 24.62 13.10
N ASN A 200 6.63 24.53 14.14
CA ASN A 200 7.60 25.58 14.49
C ASN A 200 9.05 25.28 14.08
N PHE A 201 9.41 24.03 13.73
CA PHE A 201 10.79 23.63 13.44
C PHE A 201 10.93 22.84 12.12
N PRO A 202 11.11 23.50 10.97
CA PRO A 202 10.97 24.94 10.72
C PRO A 202 9.49 25.35 10.58
N LYS A 203 9.21 26.65 10.68
CA LYS A 203 7.90 27.22 10.31
C LYS A 203 7.57 26.90 8.85
N ARG A 204 6.38 26.35 8.61
CA ARG A 204 5.89 26.00 7.27
C ARG A 204 4.59 26.72 6.98
N ARG A 205 4.44 27.21 5.76
CA ARG A 205 3.18 27.77 5.25
C ARG A 205 2.64 26.83 4.19
N TYR A 206 1.36 26.52 4.30
CA TYR A 206 0.65 25.78 3.26
C TYR A 206 0.19 26.75 2.18
N LYS A 207 0.62 26.51 0.94
CA LYS A 207 0.12 27.24 -0.23
C LYS A 207 -0.54 26.20 -1.15
N PRO A 208 -1.86 26.27 -1.36
CA PRO A 208 -2.52 25.41 -2.33
C PRO A 208 -1.90 25.63 -3.72
N ASP A 209 -1.79 24.54 -4.47
CA ASP A 209 -1.41 24.60 -5.88
C ASP A 209 -2.53 25.24 -6.72
N LYS A 210 -2.31 25.37 -8.02
CA LYS A 210 -3.28 25.97 -8.96
C LYS A 210 -3.59 25.00 -10.10
N GLY A 211 -4.73 25.23 -10.75
CA GLY A 211 -5.18 24.46 -11.91
C GLY A 211 -5.38 22.98 -11.60
N GLU A 212 -4.99 22.12 -12.53
CA GLU A 212 -5.15 20.65 -12.43
C GLU A 212 -4.55 20.06 -11.15
N ASN A 213 -3.48 20.65 -10.61
CA ASN A 213 -2.80 20.14 -9.42
C ASN A 213 -3.71 20.11 -8.17
N LEU A 214 -4.76 20.94 -8.12
CA LEU A 214 -5.76 20.90 -7.06
C LEU A 214 -6.63 19.64 -7.11
N TYR A 215 -6.78 19.03 -8.28
CA TYR A 215 -7.71 17.95 -8.55
C TYR A 215 -7.03 16.63 -8.94
N ARG A 216 -5.74 16.49 -8.63
CA ARG A 216 -5.01 15.23 -8.82
C ARG A 216 -5.40 14.21 -7.77
N ARG A 217 -5.21 12.93 -8.13
CA ARG A 217 -5.46 11.77 -7.26
C ARG A 217 -4.80 11.92 -5.89
N GLY A 218 -5.49 11.46 -4.84
CA GLY A 218 -5.07 11.53 -3.44
C GLY A 218 -3.69 10.91 -3.20
N VAL A 219 -3.32 9.89 -3.99
CA VAL A 219 -1.98 9.27 -3.96
C VAL A 219 -0.82 10.25 -4.23
N TYR A 220 -1.09 11.37 -4.91
CA TYR A 220 -0.11 12.41 -5.21
C TYR A 220 -0.12 13.56 -4.20
N MET A 221 -1.01 13.55 -3.20
CA MET A 221 -1.06 14.62 -2.20
C MET A 221 0.24 14.66 -1.37
N HIS A 222 0.68 15.87 -1.06
CA HIS A 222 1.81 16.11 -0.19
C HIS A 222 1.54 15.53 1.19
N TRP A 223 2.45 14.67 1.64
CA TRP A 223 2.36 14.01 2.94
C TRP A 223 3.30 14.68 3.93
N GLN A 224 2.72 15.34 4.93
CA GLN A 224 3.44 15.88 6.07
C GLN A 224 3.19 14.96 7.27
N ARG A 225 4.16 14.10 7.61
CA ARG A 225 3.99 13.00 8.58
C ARG A 225 3.29 13.44 9.89
N THR A 226 3.75 14.52 10.50
CA THR A 226 3.23 15.03 11.78
C THR A 226 1.89 15.79 11.65
N PHE A 227 1.54 16.28 10.46
CA PHE A 227 0.35 17.11 10.21
C PHE A 227 -0.25 16.74 8.87
N LEU A 228 -0.84 15.54 8.82
CA LEU A 228 -1.48 15.00 7.63
C LEU A 228 -2.59 15.93 7.12
N HIS A 229 -2.90 15.89 5.83
CA HIS A 229 -4.02 16.66 5.30
C HIS A 229 -5.30 16.34 6.09
N PRO A 230 -6.07 17.34 6.56
CA PRO A 230 -7.17 17.12 7.50
C PRO A 230 -8.26 16.21 6.94
N SER A 231 -8.53 16.27 5.63
CA SER A 231 -9.46 15.32 4.99
C SER A 231 -8.94 13.88 5.02
N LEU A 232 -7.63 13.67 4.83
CA LEU A 232 -7.05 12.33 4.88
C LEU A 232 -7.08 11.78 6.31
N LEU A 233 -6.76 12.64 7.29
CA LEU A 233 -6.84 12.31 8.71
C LEU A 233 -8.27 11.93 9.12
N ALA A 234 -9.27 12.70 8.67
CA ALA A 234 -10.67 12.43 8.99
C ALA A 234 -11.14 11.05 8.50
N PHE A 235 -10.61 10.55 7.37
CA PHE A 235 -10.96 9.24 6.80
C PHE A 235 -9.91 8.14 7.11
N ASP A 236 -9.25 8.24 8.27
CA ASP A 236 -8.35 7.21 8.81
C ASP A 236 -7.13 6.87 7.93
N ALA A 237 -6.59 7.86 7.21
CA ALA A 237 -5.30 7.67 6.52
C ALA A 237 -4.16 7.45 7.53
N PRO A 238 -3.24 6.51 7.28
CA PRO A 238 -2.12 6.26 8.18
C PRO A 238 -1.10 7.42 8.17
N THR A 239 -0.43 7.63 9.30
CA THR A 239 0.61 8.68 9.46
C THR A 239 1.89 8.39 8.66
N ARG A 240 2.05 7.14 8.17
CA ARG A 240 3.27 6.60 7.52
C ARG A 240 4.51 6.62 8.43
N GLU A 241 4.30 6.64 9.74
CA GLU A 241 5.36 6.44 10.73
C GLU A 241 5.71 4.95 10.85
N GLU A 242 4.71 4.10 10.69
CA GLU A 242 4.83 2.65 10.70
C GLU A 242 4.27 2.05 9.41
N CYS A 243 4.62 0.79 9.14
CA CYS A 243 4.00 0.02 8.07
C CYS A 243 2.57 -0.34 8.49
N THR A 244 1.60 -0.06 7.62
CA THR A 244 0.19 -0.34 7.88
C THR A 244 -0.37 -1.15 6.71
N ALA A 245 -0.51 -2.48 6.83
CA ALA A 245 -1.19 -3.25 5.78
C ALA A 245 -2.70 -3.25 5.96
N GLU A 246 -3.20 -3.26 7.19
CA GLU A 246 -4.62 -3.08 7.50
C GLU A 246 -4.86 -1.71 8.14
N ARG A 247 -5.69 -0.89 7.50
CA ARG A 247 -6.08 0.43 8.03
C ARG A 247 -7.26 0.28 8.99
N VAL A 248 -7.23 1.08 10.07
CA VAL A 248 -8.38 1.23 10.96
C VAL A 248 -9.53 1.87 10.18
N VAL A 249 -10.74 1.41 10.45
CA VAL A 249 -11.97 1.94 9.86
C VAL A 249 -12.85 2.46 11.00
N SER A 250 -12.98 3.77 11.12
CA SER A 250 -13.90 4.43 12.06
C SER A 250 -15.15 4.96 11.36
N ASN A 251 -16.28 5.07 12.05
CA ASN A 251 -17.47 5.76 11.53
C ASN A 251 -17.81 6.89 12.51
N THR A 252 -17.38 8.10 12.19
CA THR A 252 -17.55 9.26 13.09
C THR A 252 -18.45 10.32 12.45
N PRO A 253 -19.24 11.08 13.23
CA PRO A 253 -20.04 12.18 12.70
C PRO A 253 -19.21 13.24 11.95
N GLN A 254 -17.96 13.45 12.38
CA GLN A 254 -17.04 14.38 11.73
C GLN A 254 -16.78 14.01 10.26
N GLN A 255 -16.73 12.72 9.92
CA GLN A 255 -16.55 12.28 8.53
C GLN A 255 -17.73 12.66 7.65
N ALA A 256 -18.95 12.63 8.18
CA ALA A 256 -20.12 13.09 7.44
C ALA A 256 -20.06 14.60 7.18
N LEU A 257 -19.63 15.40 8.16
CA LEU A 257 -19.46 16.84 8.01
C LEU A 257 -18.38 17.22 6.99
N VAL A 258 -17.34 16.39 6.81
CA VAL A 258 -16.29 16.61 5.80
C VAL A 258 -16.80 16.39 4.37
N LEU A 259 -17.90 15.64 4.18
CA LEU A 259 -18.49 15.38 2.86
C LEU A 259 -19.53 16.41 2.43
N LEU A 260 -19.91 17.35 3.31
CA LEU A 260 -20.82 18.47 3.03
C LEU A 260 -20.05 19.64 2.41
#